data_AF-A0A8D9E1K6-F1
#
_entry.id   AF-A0A8D9E1K6-F1
#
_cell.length_a   1.000
_cell.length_b   1.000
_cell.length_c   1.000
_cell.angle_alpha   90.00
_cell.angle_beta   90.00
_cell.angle_gamma   90.00
#
_symmetry.space_group_name_H-M   'P 1'
#
loop_
_entity.id
_entity.type
_entity.pdbx_description
1 polymer ?
#
loop_
_entity_poly.entity_id
_entity_poly.type
_entity_poly.pdbx_seq_one_letter_code
_entity_poly.pdbx_strand_id
1 'polypeptide(L)'
;ATAVYTEQLLELHRGQGMEIYWRDNYQCPSEQEYKTMTMRKTGGLFMMAIRLMQLFSDTKSDFNNLAGILGLYFQVRDDYCNLCSKEYSENKSFCEDLTEGKFSFPVIHAIQSRPEDRQVMNILRQRTRDIEVKKYCISLLDKFGSFEYTREILKGLDVSARTEVERLGDLGVEPRTFCLVTYIIVDLTILGHILQLNIIHTTEDTHLRIIVDVGKVRRLMTIQNEECTIFFRFKGFYNVYCSATVD
;
A
#
# COMPACT_ATOMS: atom_id res chain seq x y z
N ALA A 1 -7.80 -5.44 21.32
CA ALA A 1 -7.80 -5.93 19.92
C ALA A 1 -9.07 -5.50 19.15
N THR A 2 -10.27 -5.90 19.57
CA THR A 2 -11.54 -5.62 18.85
C THR A 2 -11.77 -4.13 18.56
N ALA A 3 -11.56 -3.25 19.54
CA ALA A 3 -11.71 -1.80 19.34
C ALA A 3 -10.78 -1.24 18.25
N VAL A 4 -9.52 -1.66 18.23
CA VAL A 4 -8.53 -1.27 17.20
C VAL A 4 -9.00 -1.74 15.82
N TYR A 5 -9.42 -3.00 15.71
CA TYR A 5 -9.93 -3.56 14.45
C TYR A 5 -11.14 -2.79 13.92
N THR A 6 -12.15 -2.56 14.76
CA THR A 6 -13.37 -1.85 14.38
C THR A 6 -13.08 -0.41 13.96
N GLU A 7 -12.25 0.31 14.73
CA GLU A 7 -11.87 1.68 14.41
C GLU A 7 -11.15 1.79 13.06
N GLN A 8 -10.16 0.94 12.82
CA GLN A 8 -9.38 0.98 11.58
C GLN A 8 -10.19 0.53 10.37
N LEU A 9 -11.11 -0.43 10.53
CA LEU A 9 -12.05 -0.75 9.46
C LEU A 9 -13.00 0.39 9.14
N LEU A 10 -13.48 1.15 10.13
CA LEU A 10 -14.31 2.33 9.86
C LEU A 10 -13.55 3.37 9.04
N GLU A 11 -12.28 3.62 9.37
CA GLU A 11 -11.43 4.51 8.55
C GLU A 11 -11.22 3.99 7.13
N LEU A 12 -11.01 2.67 6.97
CA LEU A 12 -10.92 2.06 5.64
C LEU A 12 -12.17 2.33 4.81
N HIS A 13 -13.36 2.09 5.37
CA HIS A 13 -14.62 2.32 4.66
C HIS A 13 -14.86 3.80 4.37
N ARG A 14 -14.43 4.70 5.27
CA ARG A 14 -14.49 6.15 5.03
C ARG A 14 -13.59 6.55 3.85
N GLY A 15 -12.35 6.07 3.81
CA GLY A 15 -11.45 6.30 2.68
C GLY A 15 -12.01 5.74 1.37
N GLN A 16 -12.51 4.51 1.38
CA GLN A 16 -13.16 3.90 0.21
C GLN A 16 -14.39 4.69 -0.24
N GLY A 17 -15.18 5.21 0.70
CA GLY A 17 -16.34 6.06 0.41
C GLY A 17 -15.95 7.37 -0.29
N MET A 18 -14.82 7.98 0.06
CA MET A 18 -14.31 9.17 -0.62
C MET A 18 -13.95 8.88 -2.09
N GLU A 19 -13.22 7.79 -2.34
CA GLU A 19 -12.86 7.35 -3.69
C GLU A 19 -14.10 7.10 -4.56
N ILE A 20 -15.09 6.39 -4.01
CA ILE A 20 -16.37 6.11 -4.68
C ILE A 20 -17.13 7.41 -4.96
N TYR A 21 -17.20 8.32 -3.98
CA TYR A 21 -17.87 9.60 -4.12
C TYR A 21 -17.29 10.41 -5.28
N TRP A 22 -15.96 10.55 -5.35
CA TRP A 22 -15.30 11.27 -6.45
C TRP A 22 -15.59 10.62 -7.80
N ARG A 23 -15.43 9.29 -7.88
CA ARG A 23 -15.64 8.49 -9.08
C ARG A 23 -17.07 8.60 -9.63
N ASP A 24 -18.07 8.56 -8.76
CA ASP A 24 -19.49 8.52 -9.16
C ASP A 24 -20.07 9.93 -9.40
N ASN A 25 -19.48 10.97 -8.79
CA ASN A 25 -19.85 12.37 -9.05
C ASN A 25 -18.95 13.04 -10.10
N TYR A 26 -17.97 12.33 -10.65
CA TYR A 26 -16.99 12.86 -11.61
C TYR A 26 -16.33 14.15 -11.11
N GLN A 27 -15.93 14.14 -9.84
CA GLN A 27 -15.24 15.24 -9.19
C GLN A 27 -13.80 14.82 -8.94
N CYS A 28 -12.86 15.38 -9.71
CA CYS A 28 -11.44 15.12 -9.49
C CYS A 28 -11.02 15.71 -8.13
N PRO A 29 -10.49 14.90 -7.19
CA PRO A 29 -9.99 15.42 -5.92
C PRO A 29 -8.66 16.13 -6.09
N SER A 30 -8.35 17.09 -5.22
CA SER A 30 -6.99 17.62 -5.03
C SER A 30 -6.02 16.51 -4.62
N GLU A 31 -4.74 16.70 -4.89
CA GLU A 31 -3.71 15.77 -4.41
C GLU A 31 -3.73 15.62 -2.88
N GLN A 32 -4.03 16.70 -2.15
CA GLN A 32 -4.12 16.68 -0.69
C GLN A 32 -5.32 15.87 -0.19
N GLU A 33 -6.47 15.97 -0.87
CA GLU A 33 -7.63 15.12 -0.60
C GLU A 33 -7.32 13.65 -0.88
N TYR A 34 -6.64 13.36 -1.99
CA TYR A 34 -6.19 12.00 -2.31
C TYR A 34 -5.26 11.42 -1.23
N LYS A 35 -4.28 12.21 -0.75
CA LYS A 35 -3.41 11.81 0.38
C LYS A 35 -4.22 11.51 1.63
N THR A 36 -5.20 12.35 1.94
CA THR A 36 -6.08 12.17 3.11
C THR A 36 -6.91 10.89 3.00
N MET A 37 -7.49 10.63 1.83
CA MET A 37 -8.22 9.38 1.56
C MET A 37 -7.31 8.16 1.73
N THR A 38 -6.10 8.23 1.19
CA THR A 38 -5.14 7.12 1.23
C THR A 38 -4.67 6.82 2.65
N MET A 39 -4.44 7.84 3.47
CA MET A 39 -4.10 7.66 4.89
C MET A 39 -5.22 6.93 5.64
N ARG A 40 -6.50 7.26 5.37
CA ARG A 40 -7.64 6.57 5.98
C ARG A 40 -7.79 5.13 5.50
N LYS A 41 -7.62 4.90 4.20
CA LYS A 41 -7.80 3.59 3.55
C LYS A 41 -6.63 2.63 3.83
N THR A 42 -5.47 2.96 3.27
CA THR A 42 -4.31 2.06 3.24
C THR A 42 -3.41 2.29 4.46
N GLY A 43 -3.25 3.56 4.87
CA GLY A 43 -2.54 3.89 6.12
C GLY A 43 -3.22 3.29 7.35
N GLY A 44 -4.56 3.28 7.38
CA GLY A 44 -5.35 2.66 8.45
C GLY A 44 -5.10 1.15 8.60
N LEU A 45 -4.88 0.43 7.50
CA LEU A 45 -4.53 -1.00 7.56
C LEU A 45 -3.13 -1.24 8.12
N PHE A 46 -2.13 -0.43 7.72
CA PHE A 46 -0.80 -0.47 8.32
C PHE A 46 -0.86 -0.15 9.81
N MET A 47 -1.61 0.90 10.17
CA MET A 47 -1.80 1.31 11.55
C MET A 47 -2.52 0.24 12.38
N MET A 48 -3.49 -0.47 11.80
CA MET A 48 -4.15 -1.60 12.45
C MET A 48 -3.14 -2.69 12.81
N ALA A 49 -2.31 -3.12 11.85
CA ALA A 49 -1.29 -4.14 12.10
C ALA A 49 -0.32 -3.69 13.20
N ILE A 50 0.17 -2.45 13.12
CA ILE A 50 1.08 -1.86 14.10
C ILE A 50 0.44 -1.80 15.50
N ARG A 51 -0.77 -1.25 15.61
CA ARG A 51 -1.47 -1.13 16.89
C ARG A 51 -1.79 -2.48 17.50
N LEU A 52 -2.11 -3.50 16.68
CA LEU A 52 -2.28 -4.86 17.17
C LEU A 52 -0.96 -5.43 17.72
N MET A 53 0.17 -5.21 17.04
CA MET A 53 1.49 -5.60 17.57
C MET A 53 1.84 -4.86 18.87
N GLN A 54 1.53 -3.56 18.98
CA GLN A 54 1.76 -2.74 20.19
C GLN A 54 0.89 -3.16 21.39
N LEU A 55 -0.21 -3.90 21.18
CA LEU A 55 -0.97 -4.47 22.29
C LEU A 55 -0.24 -5.61 22.98
N PHE A 56 0.70 -6.25 22.28
CA PHE A 56 1.50 -7.38 22.76
C PHE A 56 2.99 -7.02 22.88
N SER A 57 3.31 -5.72 22.93
CA SER A 57 4.68 -5.24 23.15
C SER A 57 4.71 -4.04 24.09
N ASP A 58 5.88 -3.77 24.65
CA ASP A 58 6.11 -2.59 25.49
C ASP A 58 6.30 -1.30 24.67
N THR A 59 6.36 -1.40 23.34
CA THR A 59 6.59 -0.24 22.47
C THR A 59 5.39 0.70 22.44
N LYS A 60 5.56 1.93 22.93
CA LYS A 60 4.57 3.02 22.86
C LYS A 60 4.88 4.10 21.84
N SER A 61 5.86 3.85 20.97
CA SER A 61 6.25 4.81 19.92
C SER A 61 5.12 5.12 18.95
N ASP A 62 5.14 6.33 18.42
CA ASP A 62 4.21 6.77 17.40
C ASP A 62 4.70 6.37 16.00
N PHE A 63 3.91 5.52 15.34
CA PHE A 63 4.16 5.05 13.97
C PHE A 63 3.19 5.67 12.94
N ASN A 64 2.39 6.67 13.32
CA ASN A 64 1.40 7.28 12.43
C ASN A 64 2.03 7.84 11.17
N ASN A 65 3.17 8.53 11.31
CA ASN A 65 3.89 9.08 10.17
C ASN A 65 4.35 7.97 9.21
N LEU A 66 5.01 6.93 9.72
CA LEU A 66 5.48 5.81 8.92
C LEU A 66 4.34 5.06 8.21
N ALA A 67 3.24 4.77 8.92
CA ALA A 67 2.07 4.14 8.34
C ALA A 67 1.42 5.01 7.25
N GLY A 68 1.39 6.33 7.43
CA GLY A 68 0.91 7.29 6.44
C GLY A 68 1.77 7.30 5.18
N ILE A 69 3.10 7.36 5.33
CA ILE A 69 4.06 7.33 4.21
C ILE A 69 3.92 6.02 3.44
N LEU A 70 3.93 4.88 4.13
CA LEU A 70 3.77 3.57 3.51
C LEU A 70 2.43 3.45 2.80
N GLY A 71 1.33 3.80 3.48
CA GLY A 71 0.00 3.77 2.88
C GLY A 71 -0.08 4.58 1.59
N LEU A 72 0.52 5.78 1.58
CA LEU A 72 0.59 6.62 0.39
C LEU A 72 1.45 6.01 -0.71
N TYR A 73 2.65 5.53 -0.38
CA TYR A 73 3.55 4.87 -1.33
C TYR A 73 2.85 3.69 -2.02
N PHE A 74 2.22 2.81 -1.23
CA PHE A 74 1.53 1.64 -1.75
C PHE A 74 0.40 1.99 -2.71
N GLN A 75 -0.44 2.95 -2.35
CA GLN A 75 -1.58 3.31 -3.19
C GLN A 75 -1.12 3.98 -4.48
N VAL A 76 -0.17 4.93 -4.41
CA VAL A 76 0.38 5.61 -5.60
C VAL A 76 1.07 4.61 -6.52
N ARG A 77 1.78 3.62 -5.96
CA ARG A 77 2.42 2.55 -6.72
C ARG A 77 1.40 1.64 -7.39
N ASP A 78 0.34 1.21 -6.70
CA ASP A 78 -0.71 0.37 -7.28
C ASP A 78 -1.40 1.07 -8.46
N ASP A 79 -1.74 2.35 -8.27
CA ASP A 79 -2.30 3.23 -9.30
C ASP A 79 -1.36 3.36 -10.51
N TYR A 80 -0.05 3.53 -10.29
CA TYR A 80 0.95 3.56 -11.36
C TYR A 80 1.05 2.21 -12.10
N CYS A 81 1.13 1.10 -11.36
CA CYS A 81 1.24 -0.24 -11.93
C CYS A 81 0.00 -0.62 -12.75
N ASN A 82 -1.20 -0.22 -12.31
CA ASN A 82 -2.45 -0.43 -13.04
C ASN A 82 -2.43 0.19 -14.46
N LEU A 83 -1.72 1.33 -14.61
CA LEU A 83 -1.66 2.07 -15.87
C LEU A 83 -0.43 1.77 -16.73
N CYS A 84 0.70 1.37 -16.13
CA CYS A 84 1.98 1.22 -16.84
C CYS A 84 2.45 -0.22 -17.05
N SER A 85 2.04 -1.18 -16.23
CA SER A 85 2.69 -2.51 -16.23
C SER A 85 2.02 -3.49 -17.19
N LYS A 86 2.78 -3.95 -18.19
CA LYS A 86 2.39 -5.05 -19.09
C LYS A 86 2.17 -6.36 -18.32
N GLU A 87 2.98 -6.65 -17.30
CA GLU A 87 2.83 -7.85 -16.45
C GLU A 87 1.55 -7.81 -15.60
N TYR A 88 1.10 -6.62 -15.20
CA TYR A 88 -0.17 -6.44 -14.47
C TYR A 88 -1.37 -6.77 -15.38
N SER A 89 -1.25 -6.52 -16.69
CA SER A 89 -2.28 -6.87 -17.69
C SER A 89 -2.37 -8.37 -18.03
N GLU A 90 -1.41 -9.20 -17.58
CA GLU A 90 -1.46 -10.65 -17.75
C GLU A 90 -2.30 -11.34 -16.65
N ASN A 91 -2.43 -10.69 -15.47
CA ASN A 91 -3.19 -11.22 -14.33
C ASN A 91 -4.50 -10.45 -14.04
N LYS A 92 -4.67 -9.26 -14.62
CA LYS A 92 -5.86 -8.39 -14.54
C LYS A 92 -6.19 -7.82 -15.92
N SER A 93 -7.37 -7.24 -16.11
CA SER A 93 -7.71 -6.59 -17.37
C SER A 93 -6.91 -5.28 -17.56
N PHE A 94 -6.57 -4.94 -18.81
CA PHE A 94 -5.72 -3.80 -19.15
C PHE A 94 -6.32 -2.47 -18.65
N CYS A 95 -5.60 -1.76 -17.78
CA CYS A 95 -5.96 -0.46 -17.19
C CYS A 95 -7.39 -0.42 -16.63
N GLU A 96 -7.63 -1.24 -15.61
CA GLU A 96 -8.90 -1.35 -14.90
C GLU A 96 -9.36 -0.02 -14.32
N ASP A 97 -8.46 0.80 -13.80
CA ASP A 97 -8.80 2.09 -13.20
C ASP A 97 -9.55 3.01 -14.19
N LEU A 98 -9.19 2.97 -15.48
CA LEU A 98 -9.90 3.70 -16.53
C LEU A 98 -11.29 3.13 -16.82
N THR A 99 -11.46 1.81 -16.66
CA THR A 99 -12.75 1.14 -16.82
C THR A 99 -13.69 1.46 -15.66
N GLU A 100 -13.14 1.55 -14.44
CA GLU A 100 -13.90 1.94 -13.26
C GLU A 100 -14.20 3.44 -13.23
N GLY A 101 -13.43 4.24 -13.97
CA GLY A 101 -13.48 5.70 -13.90
C GLY A 101 -12.81 6.25 -12.63
N LYS A 102 -11.89 5.47 -12.05
CA LYS A 102 -11.19 5.79 -10.79
C LYS A 102 -10.22 6.96 -11.03
N PHE A 103 -10.26 7.93 -10.12
CA PHE A 103 -9.27 9.01 -10.06
C PHE A 103 -7.98 8.50 -9.43
N SER A 104 -7.20 7.75 -10.20
CA SER A 104 -5.89 7.28 -9.77
C SER A 104 -4.87 8.42 -9.75
N PHE A 105 -3.78 8.27 -9.00
CA PHE A 105 -2.80 9.34 -8.79
C PHE A 105 -2.28 9.98 -10.10
N PRO A 106 -1.85 9.20 -11.14
CA PRO A 106 -1.42 9.79 -12.40
C PRO A 106 -2.55 10.53 -13.15
N VAL A 107 -3.80 10.05 -13.02
CA VAL A 107 -4.98 10.67 -13.63
C VAL A 107 -5.32 11.99 -12.94
N ILE A 108 -5.24 12.05 -11.61
CA ILE A 108 -5.44 13.29 -10.83
C ILE A 108 -4.42 14.35 -11.27
N HIS A 109 -3.13 13.99 -11.31
CA HIS A 109 -2.08 14.89 -11.76
C HIS A 109 -2.34 15.40 -13.19
N ALA A 110 -2.72 14.53 -14.12
CA ALA A 110 -3.02 14.91 -15.49
C ALA A 110 -4.15 15.95 -15.59
N ILE A 111 -5.25 15.72 -14.86
CA ILE A 111 -6.41 16.61 -14.87
C ILE A 111 -6.07 17.97 -14.22
N GLN A 112 -5.27 17.99 -13.16
CA GLN A 112 -4.94 19.22 -12.44
C GLN A 112 -3.84 20.05 -13.09
N SER A 113 -2.85 19.39 -13.70
CA SER A 113 -1.77 20.08 -14.42
C SER A 113 -2.25 20.69 -15.74
N ARG A 114 -3.35 20.18 -16.31
CA ARG A 114 -3.96 20.63 -17.57
C ARG A 114 -5.48 20.84 -17.42
N PRO A 115 -5.95 21.82 -16.62
CA PRO A 115 -7.38 22.01 -16.37
C PRO A 115 -8.18 22.40 -17.62
N GLU A 116 -7.52 23.01 -18.60
CA GLU A 116 -8.09 23.37 -19.91
C GLU A 116 -8.33 22.13 -20.80
N ASP A 117 -7.57 21.05 -20.58
CA ASP A 117 -7.65 19.82 -21.36
C ASP A 117 -8.62 18.84 -20.70
N ARG A 118 -9.81 18.74 -21.27
CA ARG A 118 -10.88 17.87 -20.76
C ARG A 118 -10.78 16.43 -21.27
N GLN A 119 -9.79 16.07 -22.08
CA GLN A 119 -9.76 14.77 -22.76
C GLN A 119 -9.66 13.61 -21.77
N VAL A 120 -8.71 13.69 -20.82
CA VAL A 120 -8.54 12.65 -19.77
C VAL A 120 -9.81 12.50 -18.94
N MET A 121 -10.41 13.62 -18.52
CA MET A 121 -11.65 13.63 -17.76
C MET A 121 -12.82 13.01 -18.54
N ASN A 122 -12.94 13.33 -19.83
CA ASN A 122 -14.00 12.81 -20.70
C ASN A 122 -13.83 11.30 -20.93
N ILE A 123 -12.60 10.82 -21.11
CA ILE A 123 -12.32 9.38 -21.23
C ILE A 123 -12.65 8.66 -19.92
N LEU A 124 -12.26 9.22 -18.77
CA LEU A 124 -12.54 8.63 -17.47
C LEU A 124 -14.05 8.49 -17.21
N ARG A 125 -14.84 9.49 -17.63
CA ARG A 125 -16.31 9.47 -17.56
C ARG A 125 -16.95 8.35 -18.38
N GLN A 126 -16.33 7.95 -19.49
CA GLN A 126 -16.87 6.91 -20.36
C GLN A 126 -16.80 5.53 -19.73
N ARG A 127 -15.93 5.30 -18.72
CA ARG A 127 -15.73 3.98 -18.10
C ARG A 127 -15.50 2.89 -19.16
N THR A 128 -14.69 3.25 -20.15
CA THR A 128 -14.56 2.49 -21.40
C THR A 128 -13.83 1.17 -21.19
N ARG A 129 -14.26 0.15 -21.94
CA ARG A 129 -13.54 -1.13 -22.07
C ARG A 129 -12.69 -1.19 -23.34
N ASP A 130 -12.80 -0.18 -24.21
CA ASP A 130 -12.06 -0.10 -25.47
C ASP A 130 -10.55 0.10 -25.21
N ILE A 131 -9.74 -0.81 -25.75
CA ILE A 131 -8.30 -0.84 -25.57
C ILE A 131 -7.62 0.37 -26.23
N GLU A 132 -8.09 0.81 -27.39
CA GLU A 132 -7.49 1.93 -28.12
C GLU A 132 -7.78 3.24 -27.42
N VAL A 133 -8.99 3.41 -26.85
CA VAL A 133 -9.31 4.58 -26.01
C VAL A 133 -8.44 4.60 -24.74
N LYS A 134 -8.20 3.44 -24.11
CA LYS A 134 -7.30 3.33 -22.96
C LYS A 134 -5.86 3.67 -23.33
N LYS A 135 -5.31 3.13 -24.42
CA LYS A 135 -3.98 3.47 -24.93
C LYS A 135 -3.85 4.96 -25.23
N TYR A 136 -4.88 5.56 -25.82
CA TYR A 136 -4.91 6.99 -26.07
C TYR A 136 -4.85 7.79 -24.76
N CYS A 137 -5.64 7.41 -23.75
CA CYS A 137 -5.56 8.03 -22.42
C CYS A 137 -4.17 7.92 -21.81
N ILE A 138 -3.53 6.75 -21.86
CA ILE A 138 -2.16 6.53 -21.37
C ILE A 138 -1.18 7.46 -22.09
N SER A 139 -1.32 7.63 -23.41
CA SER A 139 -0.46 8.54 -24.18
C SER A 139 -0.63 10.01 -23.75
N LEU A 140 -1.85 10.42 -23.36
CA LEU A 140 -2.08 11.75 -22.78
C LEU A 140 -1.41 11.89 -21.40
N LEU A 141 -1.55 10.88 -20.53
CA LEU A 141 -0.92 10.90 -19.20
C LEU A 141 0.61 11.03 -19.31
N ASP A 142 1.22 10.33 -20.26
CA ASP A 142 2.65 10.41 -20.54
C ASP A 142 3.06 11.78 -21.10
N LYS A 143 2.31 12.29 -22.10
CA LYS A 143 2.51 13.64 -22.66
C LYS A 143 2.39 14.74 -21.61
N PHE A 144 1.54 14.58 -20.61
CA PHE A 144 1.38 15.54 -19.52
C PHE A 144 2.42 15.36 -18.40
N GLY A 145 3.34 14.39 -18.53
CA GLY A 145 4.40 14.12 -17.56
C GLY A 145 3.91 13.42 -16.29
N SER A 146 2.69 12.86 -16.30
CA SER A 146 2.06 12.32 -15.08
C SER A 146 2.75 11.07 -14.57
N PHE A 147 3.27 10.22 -15.47
CA PHE A 147 4.03 9.05 -15.06
C PHE A 147 5.39 9.41 -14.48
N GLU A 148 6.08 10.41 -15.04
CA GLU A 148 7.34 10.91 -14.47
C GLU A 148 7.11 11.54 -13.11
N TYR A 149 6.10 12.41 -12.99
CA TYR A 149 5.71 12.99 -11.71
C TYR A 149 5.40 11.92 -10.65
N THR A 150 4.65 10.89 -11.03
CA THR A 150 4.33 9.77 -10.14
C THR A 150 5.58 9.01 -9.67
N ARG A 151 6.55 8.78 -10.56
CA ARG A 151 7.84 8.16 -10.20
C ARG A 151 8.64 9.01 -9.22
N GLU A 152 8.69 10.32 -9.42
CA GLU A 152 9.37 11.23 -8.49
C GLU A 152 8.71 11.27 -7.11
N ILE A 153 7.37 11.27 -7.06
CA ILE A 153 6.64 11.13 -5.80
C ILE A 153 6.98 9.81 -5.09
N LEU A 154 7.01 8.69 -5.82
CA LEU A 154 7.39 7.39 -5.26
C LEU A 154 8.83 7.38 -4.71
N LYS A 155 9.79 7.97 -5.44
CA LYS A 155 11.18 8.12 -4.94
C LYS A 155 11.23 8.96 -3.66
N GLY A 156 10.51 10.08 -3.62
CA GLY A 156 10.45 10.93 -2.43
C GLY A 156 9.83 10.23 -1.21
N LEU A 157 8.78 9.43 -1.44
CA LEU A 157 8.14 8.62 -0.39
C LEU A 157 9.04 7.47 0.09
N ASP A 158 9.81 6.83 -0.79
CA ASP A 158 10.81 5.82 -0.42
C ASP A 158 11.87 6.40 0.53
N VAL A 159 12.48 7.53 0.13
CA VAL A 159 13.47 8.23 0.99
C VAL A 159 12.84 8.60 2.34
N SER A 160 11.63 9.16 2.32
CA SER A 160 10.91 9.55 3.54
C SER A 160 10.62 8.36 4.46
N ALA A 161 10.26 7.21 3.89
CA ALA A 161 10.01 5.98 4.64
C ALA A 161 11.30 5.47 5.30
N ARG A 162 12.42 5.46 4.57
CA ARG A 162 13.72 5.02 5.10
C ARG A 162 14.20 5.92 6.23
N THR A 163 14.14 7.24 6.06
CA THR A 163 14.50 8.19 7.11
C THR A 163 13.61 8.05 8.34
N GLU A 164 12.32 7.81 8.17
CA GLU A 164 11.41 7.60 9.31
C GLU A 164 11.71 6.29 10.06
N VAL A 165 12.07 5.23 9.35
CA VAL A 165 12.52 3.96 9.96
C VAL A 165 13.81 4.17 10.78
N GLU A 166 14.79 4.89 10.23
CA GLU A 166 16.03 5.24 10.94
C GLU A 166 15.73 6.04 12.21
N ARG A 167 14.89 7.09 12.11
CA ARG A 167 14.46 7.91 13.25
C ARG A 167 13.80 7.08 14.36
N LEU A 168 12.97 6.10 13.99
CA LEU A 168 12.31 5.21 14.95
C LEU A 168 13.27 4.19 15.56
N GLY A 169 14.31 3.77 14.82
CA GLY A 169 15.39 2.93 15.33
C GLY A 169 16.26 3.65 16.36
N ASP A 170 16.57 4.93 16.13
CA ASP A 170 17.39 5.75 17.04
C ASP A 170 16.68 6.10 18.36
N LEU A 171 15.35 6.05 18.40
CA LEU A 171 14.53 6.33 19.59
C LEU A 171 14.51 5.18 20.63
N GLY A 172 15.32 4.15 20.45
CA GLY A 172 15.39 3.04 21.41
C GLY A 172 14.17 2.14 21.42
N VAL A 173 13.40 2.11 20.32
CA VAL A 173 12.46 1.00 20.07
C VAL A 173 13.28 -0.27 19.98
N GLU A 174 12.98 -1.27 20.79
CA GLU A 174 13.81 -2.47 20.89
C GLU A 174 14.21 -3.02 19.50
N PRO A 175 15.51 -3.29 19.25
CA PRO A 175 16.06 -2.98 17.94
C PRO A 175 15.85 -4.03 16.84
N ARG A 176 15.09 -5.12 17.04
CA ARG A 176 15.29 -6.31 16.17
C ARG A 176 14.09 -6.87 15.45
N THR A 177 12.88 -6.78 15.99
CA THR A 177 11.72 -7.41 15.32
C THR A 177 10.85 -6.39 14.61
N PHE A 178 10.51 -5.29 15.28
CA PHE A 178 9.58 -4.29 14.73
C PHE A 178 10.23 -3.45 13.62
N CYS A 179 11.46 -2.95 13.84
CA CYS A 179 12.21 -2.20 12.84
C CYS A 179 12.53 -3.08 11.62
N LEU A 180 12.89 -4.35 11.84
CA LEU A 180 13.19 -5.31 10.77
C LEU A 180 11.94 -5.70 9.99
N VAL A 181 10.79 -5.92 10.64
CA VAL A 181 9.49 -6.13 9.95
C VAL A 181 9.12 -4.91 9.13
N THR A 182 9.36 -3.71 9.65
CA THR A 182 9.02 -2.48 8.92
C THR A 182 9.99 -2.23 7.77
N TYR A 183 11.28 -2.50 7.96
CA TYR A 183 12.31 -2.45 6.91
C TYR A 183 12.06 -3.51 5.82
N ILE A 184 11.67 -4.73 6.21
CA ILE A 184 11.27 -5.79 5.28
C ILE A 184 9.99 -5.41 4.53
N ILE A 185 9.00 -4.82 5.21
CA ILE A 185 7.79 -4.29 4.55
C ILE A 185 8.22 -3.22 3.55
N VAL A 186 8.95 -2.19 3.97
CA VAL A 186 9.49 -1.11 3.12
C VAL A 186 10.20 -1.72 1.90
N ASP A 187 11.20 -2.58 2.09
CA ASP A 187 11.96 -3.17 1.00
C ASP A 187 11.11 -4.03 0.05
N LEU A 188 10.15 -4.81 0.54
CA LEU A 188 9.29 -5.62 -0.33
C LEU A 188 8.24 -4.80 -1.08
N THR A 189 7.77 -3.75 -0.41
CA THR A 189 6.90 -2.72 -0.98
C THR A 189 7.59 -2.00 -2.10
N ILE A 190 8.90 -1.76 -1.98
CA ILE A 190 9.71 -1.02 -2.95
C ILE A 190 10.18 -1.95 -4.09
N LEU A 191 10.53 -3.21 -3.79
CA LEU A 191 11.17 -4.12 -4.74
C LEU A 191 10.27 -4.67 -5.85
N GLY A 192 8.93 -4.60 -5.78
CA GLY A 192 8.15 -5.26 -6.83
C GLY A 192 6.86 -5.92 -6.40
N HIS A 193 6.83 -6.40 -5.16
CA HIS A 193 6.03 -7.56 -4.84
C HIS A 193 4.82 -7.15 -4.01
N ILE A 194 3.64 -7.20 -4.64
CA ILE A 194 2.33 -6.95 -4.03
C ILE A 194 2.17 -7.83 -2.78
N LEU A 195 1.97 -7.19 -1.63
CA LEU A 195 1.55 -7.87 -0.40
C LEU A 195 0.05 -8.19 -0.51
N GLN A 196 -0.30 -9.48 -0.55
CA GLN A 196 -1.66 -9.94 -0.31
C GLN A 196 -1.70 -10.50 1.12
N LEU A 197 -2.14 -9.67 2.07
CA LEU A 197 -2.22 -10.07 3.48
C LEU A 197 -3.41 -11.03 3.69
N ASN A 198 -3.14 -12.34 3.68
CA ASN A 198 -4.11 -13.37 4.05
C ASN A 198 -3.95 -13.74 5.54
N ILE A 199 -4.60 -13.00 6.44
CA ILE A 199 -4.59 -13.34 7.87
C ILE A 199 -5.42 -14.62 8.09
N ILE A 200 -4.76 -15.77 8.11
CA ILE A 200 -5.39 -17.06 8.45
C ILE A 200 -5.18 -17.31 9.95
N HIS A 201 -6.22 -17.09 10.76
CA HIS A 201 -6.20 -17.44 12.17
C HIS A 201 -6.33 -18.96 12.32
N THR A 202 -5.30 -19.63 12.84
CA THR A 202 -5.42 -21.03 13.30
C THR A 202 -5.19 -21.04 14.81
N THR A 203 -6.26 -21.24 15.57
CA THR A 203 -6.20 -21.49 17.01
C THR A 203 -5.98 -22.98 17.24
N GLU A 204 -4.73 -23.34 17.51
CA GLU A 204 -4.45 -24.37 18.50
C GLU A 204 -3.68 -23.67 19.62
N ASP A 205 -4.16 -23.85 20.84
CA ASP A 205 -3.86 -23.04 22.02
C ASP A 205 -2.38 -22.66 22.11
N THR A 206 -2.11 -21.36 22.36
CA THR A 206 -0.79 -20.69 22.54
C THR A 206 0.01 -20.24 21.30
N HIS A 207 -0.49 -20.43 20.07
CA HIS A 207 0.22 -19.98 18.86
C HIS A 207 -0.61 -19.06 17.96
N LEU A 208 -0.13 -17.83 17.69
CA LEU A 208 -0.66 -17.00 16.60
C LEU A 208 0.19 -17.22 15.35
N ARG A 209 -0.38 -17.90 14.34
CA ARG A 209 0.24 -18.03 13.02
C ARG A 209 -0.35 -17.02 12.05
N ILE A 210 0.46 -16.08 11.56
CA ILE A 210 0.05 -15.12 10.51
C ILE A 210 0.73 -15.57 9.21
N ILE A 211 -0.07 -15.99 8.24
CA ILE A 211 0.44 -16.31 6.91
C ILE A 211 0.38 -15.03 6.07
N VAL A 212 1.46 -14.70 5.36
CA VAL A 212 1.47 -13.57 4.43
C VAL A 212 1.89 -14.11 3.07
N ASP A 213 0.99 -14.02 2.10
CA ASP A 213 1.24 -14.47 0.74
C ASP A 213 1.64 -13.27 -0.13
N VAL A 214 2.76 -13.41 -0.84
CA VAL A 214 3.30 -12.37 -1.73
C VAL A 214 3.60 -13.03 -3.07
N GLY A 215 2.62 -13.09 -3.97
CA GLY A 215 2.74 -13.81 -5.25
C GLY A 215 2.97 -15.32 -5.06
N LYS A 216 4.10 -15.87 -5.56
CA LYS A 216 4.50 -17.28 -5.35
C LYS A 216 5.21 -17.55 -4.02
N VAL A 217 5.40 -16.51 -3.20
CA VAL A 217 6.13 -16.57 -1.93
C VAL A 217 5.12 -16.70 -0.80
N ARG A 218 5.23 -17.78 -0.03
CA ARG A 218 4.41 -18.03 1.16
C ARG A 218 5.23 -17.74 2.40
N ARG A 219 4.73 -16.90 3.28
CA ARG A 219 5.43 -16.55 4.53
C ARG A 219 4.60 -16.95 5.72
N LEU A 220 5.26 -17.46 6.75
CA LEU A 220 4.62 -17.93 7.97
C LEU A 220 5.28 -17.21 9.14
N MET A 221 4.55 -16.30 9.77
CA MET A 221 4.92 -15.73 11.05
C MET A 221 4.28 -16.62 12.12
N THR A 222 5.07 -17.08 13.09
CA THR A 222 4.56 -17.83 14.25
C THR A 222 4.97 -17.09 15.51
N ILE A 223 3.98 -16.71 16.32
CA ILE A 223 4.18 -16.11 17.64
C ILE A 223 3.88 -17.20 18.67
N GLN A 224 4.84 -17.50 19.55
CA GLN A 224 4.71 -18.52 20.59
C GLN A 224 5.43 -18.04 21.85
N ASN A 225 4.73 -18.00 23.00
CA ASN A 225 5.32 -17.72 24.33
C ASN A 225 6.37 -16.59 24.31
N GLU A 226 5.97 -15.39 23.91
CA GLU A 226 6.81 -14.19 23.79
C GLU A 226 7.89 -14.26 22.68
N GLU A 227 8.31 -15.43 22.22
CA GLU A 227 9.16 -15.57 21.03
C GLU A 227 8.38 -15.33 19.72
N CYS A 228 8.86 -14.38 18.92
CA CYS A 228 8.33 -14.13 17.58
C CYS A 228 9.31 -14.72 16.54
N THR A 229 8.98 -15.89 16.02
CA THR A 229 9.76 -16.51 14.94
C THR A 229 9.10 -16.26 13.58
N ILE A 230 9.78 -15.50 12.72
CA ILE A 230 9.32 -15.20 11.37
C ILE A 230 9.99 -16.18 10.39
N PHE A 231 9.21 -17.07 9.78
CA PHE A 231 9.71 -17.99 8.78
C PHE A 231 9.54 -17.42 7.37
N PHE A 232 10.66 -17.25 6.68
CA PHE A 232 10.71 -16.90 5.27
C PHE A 232 10.90 -18.16 4.43
N ARG A 233 9.91 -18.54 3.61
CA ARG A 233 10.05 -19.64 2.66
C ARG A 233 9.97 -19.13 1.23
N PHE A 234 11.13 -19.05 0.58
CA PHE A 234 11.22 -18.72 -0.85
C PHE A 234 11.04 -19.99 -1.67
N LYS A 235 10.09 -19.99 -2.61
CA LYS A 235 10.06 -21.03 -3.66
C LYS A 235 11.14 -20.68 -4.70
N GLY A 236 12.34 -21.25 -4.56
CA GLY A 236 13.33 -21.31 -5.64
C GLY A 236 14.78 -20.99 -5.28
N PHE A 237 15.06 -20.18 -4.25
CA PHE A 237 16.44 -19.85 -3.87
C PHE A 237 16.53 -19.57 -2.36
N TYR A 238 17.54 -20.19 -1.72
CA TYR A 238 18.02 -20.09 -0.33
C TYR A 238 16.99 -19.91 0.80
N ASN A 239 17.07 -20.79 1.81
CA ASN A 239 16.36 -20.59 3.07
C ASN A 239 17.12 -19.55 3.91
N VAL A 240 16.48 -18.41 4.19
CA VAL A 240 17.00 -17.43 5.15
C VAL A 240 16.19 -17.57 6.43
N TYR A 241 16.90 -17.84 7.53
CA TYR A 241 16.31 -18.06 8.85
C TYR A 241 16.59 -16.81 9.69
N CYS A 242 15.55 -16.24 10.29
CA CYS A 242 15.71 -15.18 11.30
C CYS A 242 14.85 -15.56 12.49
N SER A 243 15.48 -16.06 13.55
CA SER A 243 14.85 -16.29 14.85
C SER A 243 15.17 -15.09 15.75
N ALA A 244 14.14 -14.45 16.30
CA ALA A 244 14.31 -13.48 17.36
C ALA A 244 13.74 -14.09 18.64
N THR A 245 14.63 -14.40 19.58
CA THR A 245 14.29 -14.75 20.96
C THR A 245 13.93 -13.47 21.70
N VAL A 246 12.83 -13.50 22.46
CA VAL A 246 12.47 -12.44 23.40
C VAL A 246 12.91 -12.95 24.76
N ASP A 247 13.90 -12.29 25.37
CA ASP A 247 14.37 -12.52 26.75
C ASP A 247 13.66 -11.54 27.70
#